data_AF-A0A0E9LWM5-F1
#
_entry.id   AF-A0A0E9LWM5-F1
#
_cell.length_a   1.000
_cell.length_b   1.000
_cell.length_c   1.000
_cell.angle_alpha   90.00
_cell.angle_beta   90.00
_cell.angle_gamma   90.00
#
_symmetry.space_group_name_H-M   'P 1'
#
loop_
_entity.id
_entity.type
_entity.pdbx_description
1 polymer ?
#
loop_
_entity_poly.entity_id
_entity_poly.type
_entity_poly.pdbx_seq_one_letter_code
_entity_poly.pdbx_strand_id
1 'polypeptide(L)'
;MNTMIKIYLKLFLRFALIFGLLIFLFDFLLDGKVEYVQKSITTLLFAAFMAWFSVRSARKRKLEIVGGELTEADFVVSKSESVPKHHTIQEVYELLKTHDTTRKWKFKLSDSGIVGKTKLSWSSWGERIFIRDLDDKLVIESKPIFITTIVDNGKNHENVQLIKEVIAQ
;
A
#
# COMPACT_ATOMS: atom_id res chain seq x y z
N MET A 1 -16.72 16.38 -10.65
CA MET A 1 -15.39 16.81 -10.14
C MET A 1 -14.33 15.94 -10.79
N ASN A 2 -13.24 16.50 -11.29
CA ASN A 2 -12.14 15.73 -11.90
C ASN A 2 -11.60 14.70 -10.90
N THR A 3 -11.41 13.44 -11.32
CA THR A 3 -10.90 12.33 -10.49
C THR A 3 -9.61 12.69 -9.77
N MET A 4 -8.70 13.42 -10.44
CA MET A 4 -7.45 13.87 -9.84
C MET A 4 -7.69 14.84 -8.68
N ILE A 5 -8.56 15.84 -8.88
CA ILE A 5 -8.90 16.81 -7.81
C ILE A 5 -9.48 16.08 -6.60
N LYS A 6 -10.31 15.05 -6.82
CA LYS A 6 -10.87 14.23 -5.74
C LYS A 6 -9.81 13.49 -4.95
N ILE A 7 -8.81 12.91 -5.62
CA ILE A 7 -7.69 12.22 -4.99
C ILE A 7 -6.85 13.22 -4.16
N TYR A 8 -6.47 14.34 -4.75
CA TYR A 8 -5.73 15.41 -4.06
C TYR A 8 -6.44 15.85 -2.79
N LEU A 9 -7.74 16.14 -2.88
CA LEU A 9 -8.54 16.60 -1.74
C LEU A 9 -8.64 15.54 -0.65
N LYS A 10 -8.89 14.27 -1.01
CA LYS A 10 -8.92 13.16 -0.04
C LYS A 10 -7.60 13.02 0.72
N LEU A 11 -6.47 13.07 0.02
CA LEU A 11 -5.14 12.95 0.64
C LEU A 11 -4.83 14.17 1.51
N PHE A 12 -5.11 15.37 1.00
CA PHE A 12 -4.96 16.62 1.75
C PHE A 12 -5.70 16.57 3.08
N LEU A 13 -6.99 16.22 3.07
CA LEU A 13 -7.80 16.14 4.29
C LEU A 13 -7.27 15.10 5.28
N ARG A 14 -6.81 13.93 4.80
CA ARG A 14 -6.23 12.89 5.65
C ARG A 14 -4.92 13.36 6.31
N PHE A 15 -4.02 13.96 5.53
CA PHE A 15 -2.76 14.47 6.08
C PHE A 15 -3.00 15.63 7.03
N ALA A 16 -3.89 16.58 6.69
CA ALA A 16 -4.25 17.69 7.56
C ALA A 16 -4.82 17.21 8.90
N LEU A 17 -5.70 16.21 8.87
CA LEU A 17 -6.28 15.64 10.08
C LEU A 17 -5.24 14.96 10.96
N ILE A 18 -4.48 14.00 10.40
CA ILE A 18 -3.52 13.21 11.19
C ILE A 18 -2.38 14.10 11.69
N PHE A 19 -1.79 14.90 10.81
CA PHE A 19 -0.65 15.74 11.16
C PHE A 19 -1.06 16.92 12.04
N GLY A 20 -2.24 17.51 11.80
CA GLY A 20 -2.81 18.52 12.65
C GLY A 20 -3.02 18.01 14.07
N LEU A 21 -3.69 16.86 14.22
CA LEU A 21 -3.87 16.25 15.55
C LEU A 21 -2.53 16.01 16.25
N LEU A 22 -1.53 15.48 15.55
CA LEU A 22 -0.20 15.25 16.14
C LEU A 22 0.48 16.55 16.55
N ILE A 23 0.56 17.55 15.67
CA ILE A 23 1.20 18.84 15.98
C ILE A 23 0.53 19.49 17.20
N PHE A 24 -0.80 19.59 17.20
CA PHE A 24 -1.53 20.24 18.27
C PHE A 24 -1.36 19.50 19.60
N LEU A 25 -1.36 18.16 19.56
CA LEU A 25 -1.11 17.33 20.74
C LEU A 25 0.31 17.52 21.27
N PHE A 26 1.33 17.47 20.41
CA PHE A 26 2.73 17.63 20.83
C PHE A 26 3.00 19.03 21.38
N ASP A 27 2.48 20.08 20.73
CA ASP A 27 2.63 21.47 21.19
C ASP A 27 1.99 21.67 22.57
N PHE A 28 0.78 21.13 22.76
CA PHE A 28 0.10 21.16 24.05
C PHE A 28 0.86 20.38 25.14
N LEU A 29 1.41 19.21 24.82
CA LEU A 29 2.13 18.38 25.79
C LEU A 29 3.49 18.97 26.19
N LEU A 30 4.17 19.68 25.29
CA LEU A 30 5.49 20.24 25.53
C LEU A 30 5.44 21.62 26.18
N ASP A 31 4.61 22.51 25.64
CA ASP A 31 4.61 23.93 26.00
C ASP A 31 3.37 24.34 26.82
N GLY A 32 2.37 23.47 26.94
CA GLY A 32 1.12 23.73 27.66
C GLY A 32 0.23 24.82 27.03
N LYS A 33 0.65 25.38 25.90
CA LYS A 33 -0.02 26.43 25.12
C LYS A 33 0.08 26.08 23.65
N VAL A 34 -0.93 26.47 22.88
CA VAL A 34 -0.97 26.20 21.44
C VAL A 34 -1.15 27.50 20.67
N GLU A 35 -0.23 27.78 19.75
CA GLU A 35 -0.37 28.89 18.81
C GLU A 35 -1.26 28.48 17.63
N TYR A 36 -2.58 28.48 17.85
CA TYR A 36 -3.58 27.92 16.93
C TYR A 36 -3.42 28.37 15.47
N VAL A 37 -3.17 29.67 15.22
CA VAL A 37 -3.06 30.22 13.86
C VAL A 37 -1.83 29.68 13.15
N GLN A 38 -0.66 29.78 13.79
CA GLN A 38 0.61 29.30 13.22
C GLN A 38 0.54 27.78 12.95
N LYS A 39 0.09 26.99 13.93
CA LYS A 39 -0.01 25.53 13.79
C LYS A 39 -1.04 25.11 12.74
N SER A 40 -2.13 25.86 12.58
CA SER A 40 -3.10 25.63 11.50
C SER A 40 -2.47 25.87 10.13
N ILE A 41 -1.76 26.98 9.94
CA ILE A 41 -1.07 27.28 8.67
C ILE A 41 -0.02 26.21 8.37
N THR A 42 0.82 25.84 9.34
CA THR A 42 1.81 24.77 9.20
C THR A 42 1.16 23.45 8.81
N THR A 43 0.04 23.09 9.45
CA THR A 43 -0.72 21.87 9.15
C THR A 43 -1.23 21.87 7.71
N LEU A 44 -1.84 22.97 7.26
CA LEU A 44 -2.40 23.08 5.91
C LEU A 44 -1.29 23.03 4.85
N LEU A 45 -0.17 23.74 5.05
CA LEU A 45 0.96 23.72 4.13
C LEU A 45 1.60 22.34 4.04
N PHE A 46 1.80 21.68 5.18
CA PHE A 46 2.35 20.33 5.21
C PHE A 46 1.41 19.33 4.53
N ALA A 47 0.11 19.40 4.81
CA ALA A 47 -0.88 18.53 4.18
C ALA A 47 -0.94 18.72 2.66
N ALA A 48 -0.86 19.96 2.18
CA ALA A 48 -0.82 20.26 0.75
C ALA A 48 0.45 19.70 0.09
N PHE A 49 1.61 19.90 0.72
CA PHE A 49 2.88 19.36 0.26
C PHE A 49 2.85 17.83 0.19
N MET A 50 2.38 17.16 1.23
CA MET A 50 2.31 15.70 1.30
C MET A 50 1.32 15.10 0.30
N ALA A 51 0.17 15.75 0.10
CA ALA A 51 -0.80 15.34 -0.93
C ALA A 51 -0.17 15.44 -2.33
N TRP A 52 0.50 16.56 -2.63
CA TRP A 52 1.21 16.76 -3.89
C TRP A 52 2.33 15.74 -4.10
N PHE A 53 3.18 15.54 -3.10
CA PHE A 53 4.26 14.58 -3.16
C PHE A 53 3.74 13.15 -3.40
N SER A 54 2.69 12.75 -2.69
CA SER A 54 2.08 11.42 -2.83
C SER A 54 1.51 11.19 -4.23
N VAL A 55 0.74 12.15 -4.77
CA VAL A 55 0.19 12.02 -6.12
C VAL A 55 1.29 12.02 -7.17
N ARG A 56 2.31 12.89 -7.03
CA ARG A 56 3.45 12.94 -7.94
C ARG A 56 4.23 11.62 -7.95
N SER A 57 4.48 11.05 -6.77
CA SER A 57 5.18 9.77 -6.61
C SER A 57 4.39 8.62 -7.24
N ALA A 58 3.10 8.52 -6.96
CA ALA A 58 2.21 7.54 -7.57
C ALA A 58 2.18 7.66 -9.10
N ARG A 59 2.11 8.90 -9.63
CA ARG A 59 2.10 9.14 -11.08
C ARG A 59 3.39 8.68 -11.74
N LYS A 60 4.53 9.05 -11.16
CA LYS A 60 5.84 8.65 -11.69
C LYS A 60 5.95 7.14 -11.76
N ARG A 61 5.56 6.45 -10.69
CA ARG A 61 5.62 4.98 -10.62
C ARG A 61 4.67 4.30 -11.60
N LYS A 62 3.44 4.80 -11.75
CA LYS A 62 2.49 4.24 -12.71
C LYS A 62 2.98 4.35 -14.16
N LEU A 63 3.61 5.48 -14.49
CA LEU A 63 4.24 5.67 -15.80
C LEU A 63 5.41 4.70 -16.03
N GLU A 64 6.16 4.33 -14.98
CA GLU A 64 7.30 3.42 -15.06
C GLU A 64 6.88 1.93 -15.20
N ILE A 65 5.72 1.53 -14.66
CA ILE A 65 5.36 0.11 -14.51
C ILE A 65 4.23 -0.35 -15.44
N VAL A 66 3.14 0.41 -15.54
CA VAL A 66 1.91 -0.05 -16.22
C VAL A 66 1.59 0.80 -17.45
N GLY A 67 2.02 2.06 -17.46
CA GLY A 67 1.52 3.06 -18.42
C GLY A 67 0.08 3.47 -18.10
N GLY A 68 -0.31 4.69 -18.52
CA GLY A 68 -1.68 5.19 -18.37
C GLY A 68 -1.94 6.13 -17.17
N GLU A 69 -3.21 6.49 -16.99
CA GLU A 69 -3.65 7.52 -16.04
C GLU A 69 -3.86 6.99 -14.61
N LEU A 70 -3.65 7.83 -13.61
CA LEU A 70 -3.93 7.50 -12.21
C LEU A 70 -5.44 7.31 -11.98
N THR A 71 -5.78 6.27 -11.21
CA THR A 71 -7.13 5.91 -10.82
C THR A 71 -7.24 5.89 -9.30
N GLU A 72 -8.47 5.91 -8.76
CA GLU A 72 -8.67 5.79 -7.30
C GLU A 72 -8.14 4.45 -6.76
N ALA A 73 -8.11 3.40 -7.58
CA ALA A 73 -7.61 2.07 -7.20
C ALA A 73 -6.12 2.07 -6.84
N ASP A 74 -5.32 2.97 -7.44
CA ASP A 74 -3.87 3.06 -7.19
C ASP A 74 -3.53 3.57 -5.77
N PHE A 75 -4.52 4.17 -5.09
CA PHE A 75 -4.39 4.68 -3.72
C PHE A 75 -5.00 3.74 -2.68
N VAL A 76 -5.52 2.58 -3.09
CA VAL A 76 -6.10 1.60 -2.16
C VAL A 76 -4.97 0.84 -1.46
N VAL A 77 -4.99 0.87 -0.14
CA VAL A 77 -3.94 0.31 0.74
C VAL A 77 -4.09 -1.18 1.00
N SER A 78 -4.99 -1.88 0.31
CA SER A 78 -5.13 -3.32 0.41
C SER A 78 -5.77 -3.84 -0.87
N LYS A 79 -5.17 -4.85 -1.48
CA LYS A 79 -5.72 -5.48 -2.68
C LYS A 79 -5.88 -6.96 -2.42
N SER A 80 -7.06 -7.48 -2.76
CA SER A 80 -7.36 -8.90 -2.75
C SER A 80 -7.92 -9.29 -4.11
N GLU A 81 -7.44 -10.40 -4.67
CA GLU A 81 -8.00 -11.01 -5.88
C GLU A 81 -8.12 -12.52 -5.69
N SER A 82 -9.11 -13.11 -6.35
CA SER A 82 -9.29 -14.57 -6.42
C SER A 82 -8.83 -15.07 -7.77
N VAL A 83 -8.12 -16.20 -7.78
CA VAL A 83 -7.74 -16.92 -9.00
C VAL A 83 -8.21 -18.37 -8.92
N PRO A 84 -8.61 -18.98 -10.05
CA PRO A 84 -9.02 -20.39 -10.04
C PRO A 84 -7.83 -21.27 -9.63
N LYS A 85 -8.12 -22.31 -8.86
CA LYS A 85 -7.08 -23.19 -8.30
C LYS A 85 -6.62 -24.20 -9.36
N HIS A 86 -5.41 -24.01 -9.86
CA HIS A 86 -4.74 -24.95 -10.77
C HIS A 86 -3.59 -25.72 -10.09
N HIS A 87 -3.09 -25.16 -8.98
CA HIS A 87 -1.99 -25.71 -8.19
C HIS A 87 -2.42 -25.88 -6.73
N THR A 88 -1.86 -26.88 -6.07
CA THR A 88 -1.93 -27.02 -4.61
C THR A 88 -1.18 -25.89 -3.92
N ILE A 89 -1.53 -25.60 -2.67
CA ILE A 89 -0.84 -24.55 -1.90
C ILE A 89 0.66 -24.84 -1.72
N GLN A 90 1.05 -26.12 -1.68
CA GLN A 90 2.44 -26.54 -1.58
C GLN A 90 3.22 -26.19 -2.87
N GLU A 91 2.64 -26.47 -4.04
CA GLU A 91 3.24 -26.14 -5.33
C GLU A 91 3.38 -24.62 -5.49
N VAL A 92 2.34 -23.85 -5.12
CA VAL A 92 2.40 -22.38 -5.11
C VAL A 92 3.54 -21.87 -4.23
N TYR A 93 3.75 -22.48 -3.07
CA TYR A 93 4.84 -22.10 -2.17
C TYR A 93 6.21 -22.29 -2.80
N GLU A 94 6.42 -23.41 -3.50
CA GLU A 94 7.68 -23.68 -4.20
C GLU A 94 7.88 -22.77 -5.40
N LEU A 95 6.85 -22.51 -6.21
CA LEU A 95 6.89 -21.55 -7.33
C LEU A 95 7.32 -20.15 -6.86
N LEU A 96 6.76 -19.68 -5.75
CA LEU A 96 7.12 -18.38 -5.19
C LEU A 96 8.57 -18.31 -4.69
N LYS A 97 9.14 -19.44 -4.25
CA LYS A 97 10.52 -19.55 -3.78
C LYS A 97 11.55 -19.64 -4.89
N THR A 98 11.17 -20.16 -6.06
CA THR A 98 12.09 -20.29 -7.20
C THR A 98 12.10 -19.03 -8.06
N HIS A 99 11.00 -18.30 -8.14
CA HIS A 99 10.89 -17.10 -8.96
C HIS A 99 11.77 -15.93 -8.49
N ASP A 100 12.46 -15.25 -9.42
CA ASP A 100 13.58 -14.34 -9.16
C ASP A 100 13.28 -13.15 -8.24
N THR A 101 12.07 -12.62 -8.33
CA THR A 101 11.61 -11.47 -7.54
C THR A 101 11.10 -11.89 -6.18
N THR A 102 10.30 -12.95 -6.13
CA THR A 102 9.58 -13.41 -4.93
C THR A 102 10.46 -14.27 -4.03
N ARG A 103 11.51 -14.94 -4.54
CA ARG A 103 12.49 -15.67 -3.73
C ARG A 103 13.18 -14.82 -2.65
N LYS A 104 13.21 -13.50 -2.87
CA LYS A 104 13.78 -12.51 -1.95
C LYS A 104 12.82 -12.19 -0.79
N TRP A 105 11.57 -12.63 -0.84
CA TRP A 105 10.55 -12.41 0.17
C TRP A 105 10.58 -13.53 1.21
N LYS A 106 10.09 -13.24 2.42
CA LYS A 106 10.04 -14.21 3.51
C LYS A 106 8.66 -14.86 3.55
N PHE A 107 8.54 -16.07 3.01
CA PHE A 107 7.31 -16.85 3.04
C PHE A 107 7.32 -17.94 4.12
N LYS A 108 6.16 -18.14 4.75
CA LYS A 108 5.86 -19.26 5.65
C LYS A 108 4.62 -19.97 5.14
N LEU A 109 4.69 -21.29 5.06
CA LEU A 109 3.54 -22.13 4.79
C LEU A 109 2.83 -22.48 6.11
N SER A 110 1.51 -22.57 6.08
CA SER A 110 0.64 -22.97 7.18
C SER A 110 -0.54 -23.77 6.64
N ASP A 111 -1.28 -24.45 7.51
CA ASP A 111 -2.47 -25.22 7.13
C ASP A 111 -3.54 -24.36 6.45
N SER A 112 -3.58 -23.06 6.77
CA SER A 112 -4.54 -22.09 6.22
C SER A 112 -4.08 -21.41 4.92
N GLY A 113 -2.85 -21.69 4.45
CA GLY A 113 -2.28 -21.01 3.29
C GLY A 113 -0.83 -20.54 3.48
N ILE A 114 -0.42 -19.58 2.65
CA ILE A 114 0.92 -18.97 2.68
C ILE A 114 0.84 -17.56 3.25
N VAL A 115 1.76 -17.23 4.15
CA VAL A 115 1.95 -15.87 4.66
C VAL A 115 3.35 -15.39 4.28
N GLY A 116 3.41 -14.27 3.56
CA GLY A 116 4.64 -13.67 3.05
C GLY A 116 4.92 -12.28 3.62
N LYS A 117 6.19 -11.89 3.63
CA LYS A 117 6.64 -10.50 3.81
C LYS A 117 7.59 -10.10 2.69
N THR A 118 7.26 -9.02 1.99
CA THR A 118 8.14 -8.46 0.96
C THR A 118 9.34 -7.74 1.59
N LYS A 119 10.32 -7.38 0.76
CA LYS A 119 11.46 -6.55 1.21
C LYS A 119 11.02 -5.11 1.42
N LEU A 120 11.63 -4.46 2.42
CA LEU A 120 11.51 -3.02 2.60
C LEU A 120 12.08 -2.30 1.38
N SER A 121 11.41 -1.24 0.94
CA SER A 121 11.86 -0.36 -0.12
C SER A 121 11.59 1.10 0.25
N TRP A 122 12.22 2.03 -0.44
CA TRP A 122 11.95 3.46 -0.24
C TRP A 122 10.53 3.86 -0.69
N SER A 123 9.92 3.10 -1.59
CA SER A 123 8.56 3.36 -2.07
C SER A 123 7.50 2.69 -1.22
N SER A 124 7.84 1.64 -0.48
CA SER A 124 6.96 0.94 0.44
C SER A 124 7.74 0.29 1.59
N TRP A 125 7.22 0.45 2.81
CA TRP A 125 7.80 -0.14 4.02
C TRP A 125 7.52 -1.64 4.16
N GLY A 126 7.50 -2.35 3.03
CA GLY A 126 7.16 -3.75 2.89
C GLY A 126 5.65 -4.03 3.04
N GLU A 127 5.27 -5.18 2.52
CA GLU A 127 3.90 -5.67 2.46
C GLU A 127 3.82 -7.05 3.10
N ARG A 128 2.67 -7.34 3.70
CA ARG A 128 2.25 -8.69 4.06
C ARG A 128 1.44 -9.26 2.92
N ILE A 129 1.83 -10.45 2.49
CA ILE A 129 1.14 -11.24 1.49
C ILE A 129 0.40 -12.36 2.21
N PHE A 130 -0.85 -12.60 1.82
CA PHE A 130 -1.62 -13.77 2.26
C PHE A 130 -2.13 -14.48 1.01
N ILE A 131 -1.91 -15.78 0.95
CA ILE A 131 -2.49 -16.63 -0.09
C ILE A 131 -3.28 -17.69 0.64
N ARG A 132 -4.60 -17.60 0.60
CA ARG A 132 -5.50 -18.56 1.24
C ARG A 132 -5.97 -19.57 0.22
N ASP A 133 -5.97 -20.83 0.62
CA ASP A 133 -6.54 -21.92 -0.15
C ASP A 133 -8.02 -22.06 0.23
N LEU A 134 -8.91 -21.83 -0.74
CA LEU A 134 -10.35 -22.01 -0.59
C LEU A 134 -10.79 -23.01 -1.66
N ASP A 135 -10.85 -24.31 -1.37
CA ASP A 135 -11.32 -25.41 -2.22
C ASP A 135 -11.18 -25.24 -3.76
N ASP A 136 -12.02 -24.41 -4.39
CA ASP A 136 -12.07 -24.11 -5.84
C ASP A 136 -11.14 -22.97 -6.33
N LYS A 137 -10.59 -22.15 -5.43
CA LYS A 137 -9.83 -20.94 -5.75
C LYS A 137 -8.76 -20.59 -4.72
N LEU A 138 -7.78 -19.82 -5.17
CA LEU A 138 -6.80 -19.18 -4.30
C LEU A 138 -7.16 -17.71 -4.12
N VAL A 139 -7.09 -17.20 -2.90
CA VAL A 139 -7.29 -15.78 -2.60
C VAL A 139 -5.95 -15.16 -2.24
N ILE A 140 -5.49 -14.24 -3.07
CA ILE A 140 -4.23 -13.52 -2.90
C ILE A 140 -4.56 -12.12 -2.37
N GLU A 141 -4.00 -11.78 -1.22
CA GLU A 141 -4.15 -10.48 -0.56
C GLU A 141 -2.75 -9.87 -0.31
N SER A 142 -2.58 -8.61 -0.70
CA SER A 142 -1.41 -7.80 -0.34
C SER A 142 -1.86 -6.57 0.44
N LYS A 143 -1.23 -6.32 1.58
CA LYS A 143 -1.44 -5.12 2.40
C LYS A 143 -0.15 -4.62 3.04
N PRO A 144 0.01 -3.32 3.32
CA PRO A 144 1.18 -2.77 3.97
C PRO A 144 1.43 -3.42 5.33
N ILE A 145 2.70 -3.55 5.70
CA ILE A 145 3.07 -4.01 7.05
C ILE A 145 2.59 -3.02 8.11
N PHE A 146 2.67 -1.72 7.80
CA PHE A 146 2.24 -0.64 8.67
C PHE A 146 0.78 -0.29 8.39
N ILE A 147 -0.09 -0.55 9.38
CA ILE A 147 -1.53 -0.30 9.32
C ILE A 147 -1.82 1.21 9.15
N THR A 148 -0.87 2.06 9.53
CA THR A 148 -0.93 3.52 9.37
C THR A 148 -0.62 3.99 7.95
N THR A 149 -0.26 3.09 7.03
CA THR A 149 -0.01 3.46 5.62
C THR A 149 -1.27 4.04 4.99
N ILE A 150 -1.22 5.31 4.61
CA ILE A 150 -2.35 6.03 4.00
C ILE A 150 -2.37 5.85 2.47
N VAL A 151 -1.20 5.66 1.86
CA VAL A 151 -0.99 5.55 0.42
C VAL A 151 0.01 4.44 0.14
N ASP A 152 -0.34 3.55 -0.78
CA ASP A 152 0.45 2.36 -1.14
C ASP A 152 1.12 2.46 -2.52
N ASN A 153 0.85 3.55 -3.27
CA ASN A 153 1.44 3.83 -4.59
C ASN A 153 1.34 2.63 -5.55
N GLY A 154 0.24 1.87 -5.51
CA GLY A 154 0.02 0.70 -6.37
C GLY A 154 0.81 -0.57 -6.01
N LYS A 155 1.61 -0.58 -4.93
CA LYS A 155 2.49 -1.72 -4.61
C LYS A 155 1.72 -3.03 -4.35
N ASN A 156 0.59 -2.96 -3.67
CA ASN A 156 -0.26 -4.12 -3.42
C ASN A 156 -0.86 -4.68 -4.71
N HIS A 157 -1.20 -3.82 -5.66
CA HIS A 157 -1.69 -4.27 -6.96
C HIS A 157 -0.59 -5.00 -7.73
N GLU A 158 0.62 -4.41 -7.79
CA GLU A 158 1.79 -5.04 -8.41
C GLU A 158 2.11 -6.40 -7.77
N ASN A 159 2.11 -6.49 -6.44
CA ASN A 159 2.40 -7.74 -5.74
C ASN A 159 1.36 -8.81 -6.07
N VAL A 160 0.07 -8.45 -6.09
CA VAL A 160 -1.00 -9.39 -6.44
C VAL A 160 -0.87 -9.85 -7.90
N GLN A 161 -0.65 -8.94 -8.86
CA GLN A 161 -0.46 -9.34 -10.27
C GLN A 161 0.78 -10.22 -10.46
N LEU A 162 1.91 -9.86 -9.84
CA LEU A 162 3.12 -10.66 -9.88
C LEU A 162 2.88 -12.09 -9.38
N ILE A 163 2.18 -12.25 -8.24
CA ILE A 163 1.87 -13.58 -7.71
C ILE A 163 0.96 -14.35 -8.68
N LYS A 164 -0.03 -13.68 -9.30
CA LYS A 164 -0.89 -14.31 -10.30
C LYS A 164 -0.09 -14.80 -11.51
N GLU A 165 0.83 -13.98 -12.00
CA GLU A 165 1.73 -14.33 -13.10
C GLU A 165 2.62 -15.54 -12.74
N VAL A 166 3.15 -15.59 -11.51
CA VAL A 166 3.96 -16.73 -11.04
C VAL A 166 3.15 -18.01 -10.91
N ILE A 167 1.87 -17.93 -10.50
CA ILE A 167 1.00 -19.10 -10.34
C ILE A 167 0.40 -19.57 -11.67
N ALA A 168 0.38 -18.71 -12.71
CA ALA A 168 -0.14 -19.06 -14.03
C ALA A 168 0.91 -19.71 -14.96
N GLN A 169 2.17 -19.81 -14.53
CA GLN A 169 3.26 -20.51 -15.24
C GLN A 169 3.17 -22.02 -15.03
#